data_AF-A0A520HWT2-F1
#
_entry.id   AF-A0A520HWT2-F1
#
_cell.length_a   1.000
_cell.length_b   1.000
_cell.length_c   1.000
_cell.angle_alpha   90.00
_cell.angle_beta   90.00
_cell.angle_gamma   90.00
#
_symmetry.space_group_name_H-M   'P 1'
#
loop_
_entity.id
_entity.type
_entity.pdbx_description
1 polymer ?
#
loop_
_entity_poly.entity_id
_entity_poly.type
_entity_poly.pdbx_seq_one_letter_code
_entity_poly.pdbx_strand_id
1 'polypeptide(L)'
;MTNVSSSTVRILVDADACPVKDEIYKVAWRHEVPVTIVANSHFRIPVHPLISRVVVSDGFDAADDWIAEQADAKSVVITADILLADRCVKAGASVLAN
;
A
#
# COMPACT_ATOMS: atom_id res chain seq x y z
N MET A 1 -15.90 22.65 8.37
CA MET A 1 -14.59 22.25 7.85
C MET A 1 -14.82 21.02 6.98
N THR A 2 -15.21 21.24 5.73
CA THR A 2 -15.49 20.17 4.77
C THR A 2 -14.16 19.55 4.36
N ASN A 3 -13.95 18.31 4.79
CA ASN A 3 -12.77 17.53 4.47
C ASN A 3 -12.79 17.28 2.95
N VAL A 4 -11.81 17.84 2.23
CA VAL A 4 -11.64 17.54 0.81
C VAL A 4 -11.17 16.09 0.74
N SER A 5 -12.08 15.17 0.47
CA SER A 5 -11.73 13.80 0.12
C SER A 5 -10.96 13.85 -1.20
N SER A 6 -9.63 13.83 -1.11
CA SER A 6 -8.75 13.73 -2.27
C SER A 6 -9.13 12.47 -3.03
N SER A 7 -9.71 12.65 -4.22
CA SER A 7 -10.19 11.60 -5.12
C SER A 7 -9.06 10.93 -5.91
N THR A 8 -7.85 10.95 -5.36
CA THR A 8 -6.62 10.59 -6.05
C THR A 8 -6.29 9.12 -5.80
N VAL A 9 -5.88 8.42 -6.85
CA VAL A 9 -5.40 7.04 -6.76
C VAL A 9 -4.20 6.98 -5.80
N ARG A 10 -4.11 5.90 -5.01
CA ARG A 10 -2.97 5.64 -4.12
C ARG A 10 -2.48 4.20 -4.24
N ILE A 11 -1.20 3.98 -3.95
CA ILE A 11 -0.60 2.66 -3.93
C ILE A 11 -0.36 2.23 -2.47
N LEU A 12 -0.87 1.07 -2.09
CA LEU A 12 -0.59 0.42 -0.81
C LEU A 12 0.29 -0.79 -1.08
N VAL A 13 1.39 -0.92 -0.34
CA VAL A 13 2.37 -1.99 -0.56
C VAL A 13 2.54 -2.77 0.74
N ASP A 14 2.29 -4.07 0.66
CA ASP A 14 2.70 -5.03 1.67
C ASP A 14 4.22 -5.22 1.57
N ALA A 15 4.97 -4.78 2.58
CA ALA A 15 6.43 -4.82 2.55
C ALA A 15 6.99 -6.24 2.64
N ASP A 16 6.26 -7.17 3.24
CA ASP A 16 6.74 -8.50 3.57
C ASP A 16 6.42 -9.49 2.44
N ALA A 17 5.41 -9.20 1.60
CA ALA A 17 5.08 -9.96 0.39
C ALA A 17 5.29 -9.21 -0.94
N CYS A 18 6.19 -8.21 -1.00
CA CYS A 18 6.47 -7.45 -2.24
C CYS A 18 7.95 -7.50 -2.69
N PRO A 19 8.27 -8.19 -3.81
CA PRO A 19 9.64 -8.25 -4.35
C PRO A 19 10.03 -7.05 -5.25
N VAL A 20 9.09 -6.18 -5.63
CA VAL A 20 9.25 -5.19 -6.72
C VAL A 20 9.14 -3.72 -6.25
N LYS A 21 9.69 -3.40 -5.08
CA LYS A 21 9.58 -2.06 -4.47
C LYS A 21 10.19 -0.95 -5.35
N ASP A 22 11.28 -1.23 -6.05
CA ASP A 22 11.96 -0.25 -6.90
C ASP A 22 11.16 0.11 -8.15
N GLU A 23 10.48 -0.86 -8.74
CA GLU A 23 9.53 -0.66 -9.84
C GLU A 23 8.37 0.22 -9.40
N ILE A 24 7.82 -0.05 -8.21
CA ILE A 24 6.73 0.75 -7.62
C ILE A 24 7.14 2.21 -7.52
N TYR A 25 8.34 2.51 -7.01
CA TYR A 25 8.82 3.90 -6.90
C TYR A 25 8.94 4.58 -8.26
N LYS A 26 9.51 3.90 -9.27
CA LYS A 26 9.66 4.44 -10.62
C LYS A 26 8.30 4.79 -11.25
N VAL A 27 7.31 3.92 -11.07
CA VAL A 27 5.94 4.14 -11.59
C VAL A 27 5.26 5.25 -10.81
N ALA A 28 5.33 5.23 -9.48
CA ALA A 28 4.74 6.26 -8.62
C ALA A 28 5.27 7.66 -8.95
N TRP A 29 6.57 7.83 -9.16
CA TRP A 29 7.17 9.11 -9.55
C TRP A 29 6.70 9.58 -10.93
N ARG A 30 6.55 8.67 -11.90
CA ARG A 30 6.07 9.02 -13.24
C ARG A 30 4.63 9.51 -13.24
N HIS A 31 3.80 8.92 -12.40
CA HIS A 31 2.36 9.20 -12.36
C HIS A 31 1.95 10.14 -11.22
N GLU A 32 2.91 10.64 -10.45
CA GLU A 32 2.69 11.49 -9.27
C GLU A 32 1.70 10.86 -8.26
N VAL A 33 1.76 9.54 -8.12
CA VAL A 33 0.86 8.78 -7.25
C VAL A 33 1.52 8.53 -5.89
N PRO A 34 0.85 8.82 -4.77
CA PRO A 34 1.38 8.52 -3.44
C PRO A 34 1.46 7.01 -3.19
N VAL A 35 2.53 6.59 -2.52
CA VAL A 35 2.78 5.21 -2.09
C VAL A 35 2.88 5.18 -0.57
N THR A 36 2.17 4.22 0.03
CA THR A 36 2.33 3.86 1.43
C THR A 36 2.83 2.44 1.52
N ILE A 37 4.02 2.26 2.08
CA ILE A 37 4.57 0.93 2.32
C ILE A 37 4.32 0.55 3.78
N VAL A 38 3.71 -0.60 3.98
CA VAL A 38 3.24 -1.08 5.28
C VAL A 38 4.05 -2.30 5.67
N ALA A 39 4.63 -2.30 6.86
CA ALA A 39 5.48 -3.38 7.33
C ALA A 39 5.28 -3.66 8.82
N ASN A 40 5.46 -4.91 9.22
CA ASN A 40 5.51 -5.29 10.64
C ASN A 40 6.78 -4.80 11.33
N SER A 41 7.83 -4.51 10.57
CA SER A 41 9.12 -4.05 11.09
C SER A 41 9.70 -2.86 10.33
N HIS A 42 10.66 -2.16 10.94
CA HIS A 42 11.27 -0.98 10.35
C HIS A 42 12.27 -1.35 9.24
N PHE A 43 12.11 -0.77 8.06
CA PHE A 43 13.03 -0.96 6.92
C PHE A 43 13.25 0.35 6.16
N ARG A 44 14.36 0.51 5.43
CA ARG A 44 14.67 1.77 4.74
C ARG A 44 13.79 1.97 3.51
N ILE A 45 13.30 3.19 3.32
CA ILE A 45 12.62 3.65 2.10
C ILE A 45 13.34 4.90 1.53
N PRO A 46 13.19 5.20 0.23
CA PRO A 46 13.66 6.46 -0.33
C PRO A 46 13.03 7.66 0.38
N VAL A 47 13.80 8.72 0.59
CA VAL A 47 13.27 9.99 1.09
C VAL A 47 12.65 10.74 -0.07
N HIS A 48 11.31 10.73 -0.16
CA HIS A 48 10.59 11.38 -1.25
C HIS A 48 9.17 11.79 -0.80
N PRO A 49 8.63 12.95 -1.21
CA PRO A 49 7.30 13.41 -0.77
C PRO A 49 6.14 12.46 -1.09
N LEU A 50 6.25 11.69 -2.17
CA LEU A 50 5.25 10.68 -2.57
C LEU A 50 5.37 9.35 -1.81
N ILE A 51 6.47 9.10 -1.11
CA ILE A 51 6.74 7.80 -0.48
C ILE A 51 6.62 7.95 1.03
N SER A 52 5.69 7.20 1.60
CA SER A 52 5.49 7.13 3.05
C SER A 52 5.60 5.68 3.53
N ARG A 53 5.88 5.53 4.82
CA ARG A 53 5.94 4.22 5.47
C ARG A 53 5.06 4.21 6.71
N VAL A 54 4.33 3.13 6.87
CA VAL A 54 3.61 2.77 8.10
C VAL A 54 4.28 1.53 8.67
N VAL A 55 4.66 1.61 9.95
CA VAL A 55 5.13 0.44 10.70
C VAL A 55 4.05 0.12 11.70
N VAL A 56 3.47 -1.07 11.58
CA VAL A 56 2.41 -1.55 12.48
C VAL A 56 3.04 -2.25 13.69
N SER A 57 2.23 -2.50 14.72
CA SER A 57 2.64 -3.33 15.86
C SER A 57 2.95 -4.76 15.42
N ASP A 58 3.79 -5.47 16.18
CA ASP A 58 4.27 -6.84 15.92
C ASP A 58 3.19 -7.95 16.08
N GLY A 59 1.92 -7.60 15.90
CA GLY A 59 0.83 -8.57 15.83
C GLY A 59 0.93 -9.39 14.55
N PHE A 60 0.57 -10.67 14.64
CA PHE A 60 0.27 -11.47 13.45
C PHE A 60 -0.74 -10.71 12.58
N ASP A 61 -0.49 -10.66 11.27
CA ASP A 61 -1.36 -10.04 10.25
C ASP A 61 -1.63 -8.53 10.42
N ALA A 62 -0.88 -7.82 11.28
CA ALA A 62 -1.13 -6.40 11.53
C ALA A 62 -0.99 -5.51 10.26
N ALA A 63 -0.08 -5.86 9.33
CA ALA A 63 0.06 -5.12 8.09
C ALA A 63 -1.13 -5.39 7.16
N ASP A 64 -1.56 -6.64 7.06
CA ASP A 64 -2.73 -7.05 6.29
C ASP A 64 -4.00 -6.35 6.77
N ASP A 65 -4.19 -6.30 8.09
CA ASP A 65 -5.32 -5.60 8.70
C ASP A 65 -5.31 -4.12 8.35
N TRP A 66 -4.17 -3.46 8.51
CA TRP A 66 -4.04 -2.05 8.17
C TRP A 66 -4.29 -1.80 6.67
N ILE A 67 -3.71 -2.61 5.79
CA ILE A 67 -3.89 -2.47 4.34
C ILE A 67 -5.36 -2.69 3.96
N ALA A 68 -6.00 -3.74 4.47
CA ALA A 68 -7.39 -4.05 4.17
C ALA A 68 -8.35 -2.97 4.68
N GLU A 69 -8.09 -2.38 5.84
CA GLU A 69 -8.87 -1.25 6.39
C GLU A 69 -8.72 0.02 5.56
N GLN A 70 -7.56 0.21 4.94
CA GLN A 70 -7.29 1.37 4.09
C GLN A 70 -7.68 1.13 2.62
N ALA A 71 -7.78 -0.12 2.16
CA ALA A 71 -8.12 -0.42 0.78
C ALA A 71 -9.53 0.10 0.41
N ASP A 72 -9.62 0.73 -0.75
CA ASP A 72 -10.86 1.23 -1.33
C ASP A 72 -10.82 1.18 -2.87
N ALA A 73 -11.88 1.65 -3.53
CA ALA A 73 -11.99 1.70 -4.99
C ALA A 73 -10.96 2.59 -5.71
N LYS A 74 -10.13 3.35 -4.98
CA LYS A 74 -9.03 4.18 -5.51
C LYS A 74 -7.66 3.65 -5.11
N SER A 75 -7.61 2.49 -4.48
CA SER A 75 -6.39 1.86 -4.03
C SER A 75 -5.88 0.85 -5.05
N VAL A 76 -4.58 0.92 -5.34
CA VAL A 76 -3.83 -0.15 -6.00
C VAL A 76 -3.02 -0.83 -4.91
N VAL A 77 -3.32 -2.10 -4.62
CA VAL A 77 -2.63 -2.88 -3.59
C VAL A 77 -1.62 -3.80 -4.25
N ILE A 78 -0.38 -3.78 -3.77
CA ILE A 78 0.69 -4.68 -4.21
C ILE A 78 0.98 -5.66 -3.08
N THR A 79 0.67 -6.93 -3.30
CA THR A 79 0.95 -8.03 -2.37
C THR A 79 0.97 -9.37 -3.13
N ALA A 80 1.81 -10.30 -2.67
CA ALA A 80 1.75 -11.71 -3.07
C ALA A 80 0.93 -12.57 -2.10
N ASP A 81 0.41 -12.00 -1.01
CA ASP A 81 -0.47 -12.69 -0.07
C ASP A 81 -1.90 -12.78 -0.64
N ILE A 82 -2.36 -14.01 -0.88
CA ILE A 82 -3.67 -14.28 -1.48
C ILE A 82 -4.84 -13.96 -0.56
N LEU A 83 -4.67 -14.08 0.76
CA LEU A 83 -5.70 -13.77 1.75
C LEU A 83 -5.87 -12.27 1.89
N LEU A 84 -4.76 -11.51 1.92
CA LEU A 84 -4.82 -10.05 1.85
C LEU A 84 -5.43 -9.57 0.53
N ALA A 85 -5.03 -10.17 -0.59
CA ALA A 85 -5.56 -9.83 -1.91
C ALA A 85 -7.09 -9.98 -1.98
N ASP A 86 -7.64 -11.09 -1.48
CA ASP A 86 -9.08 -11.33 -1.41
C ASP A 86 -9.82 -10.23 -0.62
N ARG A 87 -9.29 -9.84 0.55
CA ARG A 87 -9.84 -8.75 1.37
C ARG A 87 -9.86 -7.43 0.60
N CYS A 88 -8.77 -7.09 -0.09
CA CYS A 88 -8.63 -5.84 -0.84
C CYS A 88 -9.56 -5.79 -2.06
N VAL A 89 -9.70 -6.89 -2.79
CA VAL A 89 -10.65 -6.96 -3.92
C VAL A 89 -12.09 -6.77 -3.44
N LYS A 90 -12.46 -7.37 -2.30
CA LYS A 90 -13.79 -7.16 -1.69
C LYS A 90 -14.03 -5.71 -1.25
N ALA A 91 -12.97 -4.98 -0.91
CA ALA A 91 -13.02 -3.54 -0.64
C ALA A 91 -13.05 -2.66 -1.92
N GLY A 92 -12.98 -3.27 -3.10
CA GLY A 92 -13.03 -2.60 -4.41
C GLY A 92 -11.67 -2.16 -4.94
N ALA A 93 -10.57 -2.50 -4.26
CA ALA A 93 -9.23 -2.16 -4.71
C ALA A 93 -8.80 -2.98 -5.93
N SER A 94 -7.90 -2.42 -6.72
CA SER A 94 -7.17 -3.17 -7.75
C SER A 94 -5.94 -3.83 -7.12
N VAL A 95 -5.82 -5.14 -7.21
CA VAL A 95 -4.69 -5.88 -6.61
C VAL A 95 -3.75 -6.40 -7.69
N LEU A 96 -2.45 -6.22 -7.50
CA LEU A 96 -1.40 -6.73 -8.38
C LEU A 96 -0.43 -7.59 -7.59
N ALA A 97 -0.04 -8.71 -8.20
CA ALA A 97 0.99 -9.64 -7.71
C ALA A 97 2.01 -9.90 -8.83
N ASN A 98 3.24 -10.30 -8.48
CA ASN A 98 4.31 -10.69 -9.41
C ASN A 98 4.73 -12.14 -9.18
#